data_AF-A0A7Y5WDZ9-F1
#
_entry.id   AF-A0A7Y5WDZ9-F1
#
_cell.length_a   1.000
_cell.length_b   1.000
_cell.length_c   1.000
_cell.angle_alpha   90.00
_cell.angle_beta   90.00
_cell.angle_gamma   90.00
#
_symmetry.space_group_name_H-M   'P 1'
#
loop_
_entity.id
_entity.type
_entity.pdbx_description
1 polymer ?
#
loop_
_entity_poly.entity_id
_entity_poly.type
_entity_poly.pdbx_seq_one_letter_code
_entity_poly.pdbx_strand_id
1 'polypeptide(L)'
;MIEVKIPPTVQILREKLASLEKPMRVATAEAKKAVEENFRTEGAHIGAPWKDLSAERKKQRAKQGKWPGKILQVRGDLARSFTTSSTSSSGIVGTNLEYARIHHYGGTINISRTIVTKLRTDKSGKLKRQTGYPNLAVFAGKRHKLVQRSEAVASYTVSMPARPFMDINDEDFEEIREIFLNYLTAK
;
A
#
# COMPACT_ATOMS: atom_id res chain seq x y z
N MET A 1 47.02 38.76 -22.09
CA MET A 1 46.21 38.25 -20.96
C MET A 1 44.75 38.48 -21.35
N ILE A 2 43.93 37.44 -21.49
CA ILE A 2 42.51 37.58 -21.87
C ILE A 2 41.68 37.35 -20.60
N GLU A 3 40.92 38.36 -20.19
CA GLU A 3 39.98 38.27 -19.08
C GLU A 3 38.61 37.85 -19.63
N VAL A 4 38.19 36.62 -19.34
CA VAL A 4 36.87 36.12 -19.73
C VAL A 4 35.90 36.37 -18.57
N LYS A 5 34.95 37.28 -18.77
CA LYS A 5 33.89 37.58 -17.79
C LYS A 5 32.68 36.68 -18.02
N ILE A 6 32.01 36.32 -16.92
CA ILE A 6 30.80 35.52 -16.96
C ILE A 6 29.71 36.31 -17.68
N PRO A 7 29.07 35.76 -18.73
CA PRO A 7 27.96 36.41 -19.41
C PRO A 7 26.77 36.63 -18.44
N PRO A 8 26.01 37.74 -18.57
CA PRO A 8 24.88 38.03 -17.69
C PRO A 8 23.81 36.92 -17.69
N THR A 9 23.69 36.17 -18.79
CA THR A 9 22.80 35.00 -18.91
C THR A 9 23.11 33.91 -17.87
N VAL A 10 24.40 33.67 -17.59
CA VAL A 10 24.82 32.66 -16.62
C VAL A 10 24.51 33.11 -15.19
N GLN A 11 24.55 34.41 -14.92
CA GLN A 11 24.18 35.00 -13.63
C GLN A 11 22.69 34.77 -13.34
N ILE A 12 21.81 35.03 -14.31
CA ILE A 12 20.36 34.83 -14.20
C ILE A 12 20.04 33.35 -13.97
N LEU A 13 20.69 32.44 -14.69
CA LEU A 13 20.52 31.00 -14.49
C LEU A 13 20.92 30.57 -13.08
N ARG A 14 22.01 31.11 -12.54
CA ARG A 14 22.46 30.82 -11.17
C ARG A 14 21.43 31.25 -10.12
N GLU A 15 20.81 32.42 -10.30
CA GLU A 15 19.75 32.90 -9.40
C GLU A 15 18.49 32.03 -9.49
N LYS A 16 18.10 31.61 -10.69
CA LYS A 16 16.98 30.67 -10.87
C LYS A 16 17.26 29.30 -10.27
N LEU A 17 18.48 28.79 -10.40
CA LEU A 17 18.89 27.53 -9.78
C LEU A 17 18.91 27.62 -8.25
N ALA A 18 19.11 28.81 -7.69
CA ALA A 18 18.97 29.02 -6.25
C ALA A 18 17.49 29.01 -5.79
N SER A 19 16.52 29.18 -6.70
CA SER A 19 15.08 29.27 -6.43
C SER A 19 14.26 28.11 -7.04
N LEU A 20 14.81 26.90 -7.01
CA LEU A 20 14.15 25.71 -7.55
C LEU A 20 12.99 25.16 -6.70
N GLU A 21 12.67 25.80 -5.58
CA GLU A 21 11.58 25.34 -4.70
C GLU A 21 10.23 25.30 -5.41
N LYS A 22 9.93 26.30 -6.26
CA LYS A 22 8.68 26.36 -7.03
C LYS A 22 8.57 25.22 -8.05
N PRO A 23 9.51 25.05 -9.00
CA PRO A 23 9.43 23.94 -9.95
C PRO A 23 9.53 22.59 -9.25
N MET A 24 10.30 22.45 -8.17
CA MET A 24 10.34 21.20 -7.39
C MET A 24 8.98 20.86 -6.79
N ARG A 25 8.26 21.84 -6.20
CA ARG A 25 6.92 21.61 -5.67
C ARG A 25 5.95 21.12 -6.76
N VAL A 26 6.01 21.73 -7.94
CA VAL A 26 5.17 21.30 -9.08
C VAL A 26 5.56 19.90 -9.55
N ALA A 27 6.86 19.61 -9.72
CA ALA A 27 7.36 18.30 -10.08
C ALA A 27 6.95 17.21 -9.07
N THR A 28 7.01 17.48 -7.77
CA THR A 28 6.55 16.53 -6.75
C THR A 28 5.05 16.30 -6.77
N ALA A 29 4.26 17.32 -7.12
CA ALA A 29 2.83 17.17 -7.30
C ALA A 29 2.53 16.29 -8.52
N GLU A 30 3.29 16.46 -9.61
CA GLU A 30 3.18 15.63 -10.81
C GLU A 30 3.56 14.17 -10.53
N ALA A 31 4.68 13.93 -9.82
CA ALA A 31 5.06 12.60 -9.38
C ALA A 31 3.97 11.94 -8.51
N LYS A 32 3.30 12.71 -7.64
CA LYS A 32 2.15 12.19 -6.87
C LYS A 32 0.96 11.87 -7.78
N LYS A 33 0.69 12.69 -8.80
CA LYS A 33 -0.36 12.43 -9.79
C LYS A 33 -0.10 11.13 -10.57
N ALA A 34 1.15 10.87 -10.96
CA ALA A 34 1.55 9.60 -11.57
C ALA A 34 1.23 8.40 -10.65
N VAL A 35 1.54 8.50 -9.35
CA VAL A 35 1.16 7.48 -8.36
C VAL A 35 -0.35 7.27 -8.29
N GLU A 36 -1.14 8.36 -8.26
CA GLU A 36 -2.61 8.28 -8.27
C GLU A 36 -3.14 7.61 -9.54
N GLU A 37 -2.52 7.88 -10.68
CA GLU A 37 -2.82 7.28 -11.97
C GLU A 37 -2.48 5.78 -12.01
N ASN A 38 -1.38 5.37 -11.39
CA ASN A 38 -1.04 3.96 -11.22
C ASN A 38 -2.10 3.21 -10.42
N PHE A 39 -2.64 3.84 -9.36
CA PHE A 39 -3.77 3.26 -8.64
C PHE A 39 -5.08 3.26 -9.45
N ARG A 40 -5.29 4.28 -10.29
CA ARG A 40 -6.46 4.36 -11.18
C ARG A 40 -6.39 3.30 -12.29
N THR A 41 -5.23 3.01 -12.85
CA THR A 41 -5.05 2.03 -13.92
C THR A 41 -4.70 0.64 -13.42
N GLU A 42 -4.61 0.47 -12.10
CA GLU A 42 -4.17 -0.77 -11.44
C GLU A 42 -2.81 -1.24 -11.97
N GLY A 43 -1.89 -0.30 -12.23
CA GLY A 43 -0.54 -0.57 -12.73
C GLY A 43 -0.37 -0.57 -14.25
N ALA A 44 -1.46 -0.53 -15.03
CA ALA A 44 -1.35 -0.54 -16.49
C ALA A 44 -0.58 0.69 -17.03
N HIS A 45 -0.61 1.82 -16.33
CA HIS A 45 0.14 3.04 -16.68
C HIS A 45 1.67 2.86 -16.71
N ILE A 46 2.22 1.99 -15.85
CA ILE A 46 3.67 1.69 -15.83
C ILE A 46 4.03 0.67 -16.91
N GLY A 47 3.06 -0.13 -17.36
CA GLY A 47 3.23 -1.04 -18.49
C GLY A 47 2.34 -2.29 -18.40
N ALA A 48 2.13 -2.84 -17.21
CA ALA A 48 1.29 -4.04 -17.05
C ALA A 48 0.36 -3.94 -15.82
N PRO A 49 -0.92 -4.33 -15.96
CA PRO A 49 -1.84 -4.33 -14.84
C PRO A 49 -1.36 -5.32 -13.76
N TRP A 50 -1.59 -4.97 -12.50
CA TRP A 50 -1.22 -5.77 -11.36
C TRP A 50 -1.90 -7.12 -11.36
N LYS A 51 -1.24 -8.09 -10.71
CA LYS A 51 -1.82 -9.41 -10.51
C LYS A 51 -3.16 -9.31 -9.77
N ASP A 52 -4.16 -9.89 -10.43
CA ASP A 52 -5.54 -9.92 -9.98
C ASP A 52 -5.70 -10.63 -8.61
N LEU A 53 -6.80 -10.32 -7.94
CA LEU A 53 -7.17 -10.92 -6.65
C LEU A 53 -7.67 -12.36 -6.84
N SER A 54 -7.41 -13.20 -5.84
CA SER A 54 -7.97 -14.54 -5.81
C SER A 54 -9.49 -14.54 -5.81
N ALA A 55 -10.10 -15.58 -6.40
CA ALA A 55 -11.55 -15.73 -6.46
C ALA A 55 -12.20 -15.69 -5.08
N GLU A 56 -11.57 -16.29 -4.06
CA GLU A 56 -11.98 -16.25 -2.66
C GLU A 56 -12.11 -14.81 -2.14
N ARG A 57 -11.09 -13.97 -2.39
CA ARG A 57 -11.05 -12.59 -1.93
C ARG A 57 -12.09 -11.73 -2.64
N LYS A 58 -12.32 -11.97 -3.94
CA LYS A 58 -13.41 -11.32 -4.69
C LYS A 58 -14.78 -11.68 -4.12
N LYS A 59 -15.04 -12.97 -3.84
CA LYS A 59 -16.28 -13.42 -3.19
C LYS A 59 -16.47 -12.77 -1.82
N GLN A 60 -15.41 -12.69 -1.00
CA GLN A 60 -15.46 -12.02 0.30
C GLN A 60 -15.81 -10.52 0.18
N ARG A 61 -15.20 -9.81 -0.78
CA ARG A 61 -15.51 -8.40 -1.02
C ARG A 61 -16.92 -8.19 -1.58
N ALA A 62 -17.40 -9.09 -2.44
CA ALA A 62 -18.77 -9.07 -2.96
C ALA A 62 -19.80 -9.20 -1.84
N LYS A 63 -19.57 -10.12 -0.89
CA LYS A 63 -20.42 -10.23 0.32
C LYS A 63 -20.47 -8.95 1.16
N GLN A 64 -19.43 -8.12 1.09
CA GLN A 64 -19.35 -6.83 1.79
C GLN A 64 -19.87 -5.66 0.94
N GLY A 65 -20.39 -5.90 -0.26
CA GLY A 65 -20.84 -4.84 -1.18
C GLY A 65 -19.70 -3.97 -1.71
N LYS A 66 -18.46 -4.47 -1.73
CA LYS A 66 -17.25 -3.74 -2.17
C LYS A 66 -16.66 -4.30 -3.46
N TRP A 67 -17.42 -5.12 -4.19
CA TRP A 67 -17.01 -5.71 -5.47
C TRP A 67 -18.21 -5.71 -6.43
N PRO A 68 -18.04 -5.40 -7.73
CA PRO A 68 -16.77 -5.14 -8.46
C PRO A 68 -16.09 -3.82 -8.05
N GLY A 69 -14.75 -3.82 -7.99
CA GLY A 69 -13.97 -2.67 -7.54
C GLY A 69 -12.47 -2.88 -7.76
N LYS A 70 -11.63 -1.91 -7.34
CA LYS A 70 -10.19 -1.95 -7.61
C LYS A 70 -9.39 -2.77 -6.59
N ILE A 71 -8.27 -3.33 -7.02
CA ILE A 71 -7.43 -4.27 -6.25
C ILE A 71 -6.95 -3.65 -4.93
N LEU A 72 -6.40 -2.44 -4.97
CA LEU A 72 -5.87 -1.70 -3.81
C LEU A 72 -6.77 -0.55 -3.31
N GLN A 73 -7.99 -0.40 -3.84
CA GLN A 73 -8.89 0.71 -3.46
C GLN A 73 -10.26 0.20 -2.97
N VAL A 74 -10.28 -0.62 -1.92
CA VAL A 74 -11.57 -0.99 -1.27
C VAL A 74 -12.21 0.24 -0.61
N ARG A 75 -11.40 1.02 0.10
CA ARG A 75 -11.75 2.32 0.69
C ARG A 75 -10.89 3.47 0.13
N GLY A 76 -9.81 3.15 -0.58
CA GLY A 76 -8.87 4.13 -1.11
C GLY A 76 -7.90 4.72 -0.09
N ASP A 77 -7.82 4.18 1.14
CA ASP A 77 -6.98 4.74 2.20
C ASP A 77 -5.50 4.81 1.81
N LEU A 78 -4.98 3.77 1.13
CA LEU A 78 -3.59 3.76 0.65
C LEU A 78 -3.35 4.87 -0.38
N ALA A 79 -4.18 4.95 -1.41
CA ALA A 79 -4.05 5.98 -2.44
C ALA A 79 -4.17 7.40 -1.86
N ARG A 80 -5.05 7.61 -0.86
CA ARG A 80 -5.23 8.91 -0.20
C ARG A 80 -4.10 9.27 0.77
N SER A 81 -3.37 8.29 1.29
CA SER A 81 -2.34 8.51 2.32
C SER A 81 -1.05 9.15 1.79
N PHE A 82 -0.89 9.31 0.48
CA PHE A 82 0.32 9.87 -0.09
C PHE A 82 0.45 11.36 0.20
N THR A 83 1.57 11.70 0.82
CA THR A 83 1.98 13.07 1.12
C THR A 83 3.20 13.43 0.29
N THR A 84 3.29 14.69 -0.08
CA THR A 84 4.43 15.27 -0.80
C THR A 84 5.18 16.25 0.10
N SER A 85 6.48 16.34 -0.08
CA SER A 85 7.34 17.36 0.51
C SER A 85 8.41 17.74 -0.50
N SER A 86 8.73 19.03 -0.60
CA SER A 86 9.69 19.54 -1.58
C SER A 86 10.62 20.55 -0.93
N THR A 87 11.90 20.47 -1.27
CA THR A 87 12.94 21.47 -0.97
C THR A 87 13.41 22.10 -2.29
N SER A 88 14.40 22.99 -2.26
CA SER A 88 15.00 23.50 -3.50
C SER A 88 15.77 22.43 -4.29
N SER A 89 16.25 21.38 -3.64
CA SER A 89 17.09 20.36 -4.27
C SER A 89 16.45 18.97 -4.39
N SER A 90 15.41 18.69 -3.62
CA SER A 90 14.79 17.35 -3.60
C SER A 90 13.29 17.39 -3.39
N GLY A 91 12.62 16.41 -3.98
CA GLY A 91 11.21 16.17 -3.84
C GLY A 91 10.96 14.76 -3.31
N ILE A 92 10.03 14.63 -2.36
CA ILE A 92 9.70 13.35 -1.71
C ILE A 92 8.20 13.12 -1.86
N VAL A 93 7.84 11.93 -2.34
CA VAL A 93 6.47 11.40 -2.35
C VAL A 93 6.47 10.09 -1.58
N GLY A 94 5.58 9.96 -0.60
CA GLY A 94 5.55 8.75 0.21
C GLY A 94 4.29 8.61 1.06
N THR A 95 4.18 7.45 1.71
CA THR A 95 3.09 7.11 2.63
C THR A 95 3.68 6.56 3.93
N ASN A 96 3.01 6.83 5.05
CA ASN A 96 3.38 6.32 6.37
C ASN A 96 2.69 4.99 6.71
N LEU A 97 1.91 4.42 5.79
CA LEU A 97 1.19 3.18 6.05
C LEU A 97 2.14 1.97 6.01
N GLU A 98 2.27 1.27 7.14
CA GLU A 98 3.17 0.12 7.30
C GLU A 98 2.96 -0.94 6.20
N TYR A 99 1.69 -1.22 5.87
CA TYR A 99 1.33 -2.23 4.88
C TYR A 99 1.62 -1.80 3.42
N ALA A 100 1.96 -0.53 3.17
CA ALA A 100 2.29 -0.05 1.83
C ALA A 100 3.52 -0.76 1.27
N ARG A 101 4.55 -0.98 2.11
CA ARG A 101 5.81 -1.61 1.72
C ARG A 101 5.60 -3.01 1.14
N ILE A 102 4.86 -3.86 1.85
CA ILE A 102 4.61 -5.24 1.42
C ILE A 102 3.68 -5.31 0.20
N HIS A 103 2.81 -4.31 0.00
CA HIS A 103 2.05 -4.21 -1.25
C HIS A 103 2.89 -3.77 -2.43
N HIS A 104 3.83 -2.84 -2.22
CA HIS A 104 4.71 -2.34 -3.27
C HIS A 104 5.67 -3.44 -3.75
N TYR A 105 6.50 -3.97 -2.84
CA TYR A 105 7.53 -4.96 -3.18
C TYR A 105 7.02 -6.41 -3.27
N GLY A 106 5.84 -6.70 -2.71
CA GLY A 106 5.41 -8.08 -2.51
C GLY A 106 6.24 -8.79 -1.43
N GLY A 107 5.93 -10.05 -1.18
CA GLY A 107 6.67 -10.88 -0.24
C GLY A 107 5.80 -11.90 0.51
N THR A 108 6.41 -12.59 1.46
CA THR A 108 5.77 -13.61 2.28
C THR A 108 5.47 -13.07 3.67
N ILE A 109 4.23 -13.22 4.12
CA ILE A 109 3.79 -12.85 5.47
C ILE A 109 3.52 -14.15 6.23
N ASN A 110 4.20 -14.32 7.35
CA ASN A 110 3.93 -15.42 8.28
C ASN A 110 2.93 -14.95 9.33
N ILE A 111 1.78 -15.62 9.38
CA ILE A 111 0.71 -15.29 10.31
C ILE A 111 0.58 -16.45 11.29
N SER A 112 0.89 -16.20 12.55
CA SER A 112 0.61 -17.12 13.65
C SER A 112 -0.64 -16.66 14.39
N ARG A 113 -1.60 -17.58 14.58
CA ARG A 113 -2.79 -17.34 15.40
C ARG A 113 -2.90 -18.40 16.49
N THR A 114 -3.16 -17.96 17.71
CA THR A 114 -3.59 -18.85 18.79
C THR A 114 -5.09 -19.06 18.66
N ILE A 115 -5.48 -20.32 18.44
CA ILE A 115 -6.87 -20.76 18.39
C ILE A 115 -7.20 -21.28 19.79
N VAL A 116 -8.03 -20.53 20.50
CA VAL A 116 -8.58 -20.96 21.79
C VAL A 116 -9.94 -21.58 21.55
N THR A 117 -10.06 -22.86 21.87
CA THR A 117 -11.33 -23.58 21.80
C THR A 117 -11.84 -23.81 23.22
N LYS A 118 -13.13 -23.52 23.43
CA LYS A 118 -13.84 -23.80 24.68
C LYS A 118 -14.79 -24.96 24.46
N LEU A 119 -14.63 -26.02 25.24
CA LEU A 119 -15.49 -27.20 25.21
C LEU A 119 -16.29 -27.29 26.51
N ARG A 120 -17.55 -27.73 26.43
CA ARG A 120 -18.42 -27.83 27.61
C ARG A 120 -18.01 -29.02 28.47
N THR A 121 -18.04 -28.83 29.78
CA THR A 121 -17.85 -29.88 30.77
C THR A 121 -19.08 -30.06 31.65
N ASP A 122 -19.24 -31.26 32.21
CA ASP A 122 -20.20 -31.52 33.28
C ASP A 122 -19.62 -31.11 34.64
N LYS A 123 -20.44 -31.13 35.71
CA LYS A 123 -20.01 -30.79 37.07
C LYS A 123 -18.85 -31.66 37.56
N SER A 124 -18.75 -32.89 37.06
CA SER A 124 -17.68 -33.84 37.37
C SER A 124 -16.41 -33.64 36.53
N GLY A 125 -16.35 -32.63 35.67
CA GLY A 125 -15.18 -32.32 34.84
C GLY A 125 -15.05 -33.09 33.53
N LYS A 126 -15.94 -34.05 33.24
CA LYS A 126 -15.94 -34.78 31.96
C LYS A 126 -16.48 -33.92 30.81
N LEU A 127 -15.89 -34.06 29.62
CA LEU A 127 -16.35 -33.36 28.41
C LEU A 127 -17.74 -33.84 27.98
N LYS A 128 -18.63 -32.88 27.73
CA LYS A 128 -19.97 -33.17 27.20
C LYS A 128 -19.87 -33.52 25.72
N ARG A 129 -20.44 -34.67 25.33
CA ARG A 129 -20.43 -35.18 23.96
C ARG A 129 -21.74 -34.88 23.23
N GLN A 130 -21.69 -34.82 21.90
CA GLN A 130 -22.86 -34.60 21.07
C GLN A 130 -23.74 -35.87 21.03
N THR A 131 -25.06 -35.69 21.05
CA THR A 131 -26.02 -36.80 20.93
C THR A 131 -25.84 -37.51 19.58
N GLY A 132 -25.69 -38.82 19.60
CA GLY A 132 -25.45 -39.64 18.39
C GLY A 132 -24.00 -39.65 17.89
N TYR A 133 -23.12 -38.80 18.41
CA TYR A 133 -21.71 -38.71 18.03
C TYR A 133 -20.82 -38.67 19.27
N PRO A 134 -20.53 -39.84 19.90
CA PRO A 134 -19.81 -39.90 21.18
C PRO A 134 -18.38 -39.36 21.11
N ASN A 135 -17.77 -39.32 19.92
CA ASN A 135 -16.40 -38.85 19.72
C ASN A 135 -16.30 -37.31 19.67
N LEU A 136 -17.41 -36.60 19.40
CA LEU A 136 -17.41 -35.15 19.21
C LEU A 136 -17.81 -34.43 20.50
N ALA A 137 -16.98 -33.49 20.94
CA ALA A 137 -17.26 -32.65 22.10
C ALA A 137 -18.12 -31.43 21.71
N VAL A 138 -18.97 -30.97 22.62
CA VAL A 138 -19.83 -29.81 22.38
C VAL A 138 -19.10 -28.50 22.70
N PHE A 139 -19.05 -27.58 21.73
CA PHE A 139 -18.45 -26.26 21.94
C PHE A 139 -19.22 -25.42 22.98
N ALA A 140 -18.47 -24.68 23.80
CA ALA A 140 -19.03 -23.80 24.82
C ALA A 140 -19.17 -22.37 24.30
N GLY A 141 -20.41 -21.88 24.23
CA GLY A 141 -20.71 -20.46 24.01
C GLY A 141 -20.46 -19.58 25.25
N LYS A 142 -20.54 -18.24 25.08
CA LYS A 142 -20.17 -17.23 26.10
C LYS A 142 -20.83 -17.41 27.49
N ARG A 143 -22.08 -17.90 27.55
CA ARG A 143 -22.85 -18.07 28.79
C ARG A 143 -22.44 -19.27 29.66
N HIS A 144 -21.68 -20.22 29.10
CA HIS A 144 -21.33 -21.44 29.82
C HIS A 144 -20.09 -21.22 30.68
N LYS A 145 -20.19 -21.57 31.97
CA LYS A 145 -19.11 -21.38 32.95
C LYS A 145 -18.24 -22.63 33.13
N LEU A 146 -18.86 -23.82 33.01
CA LEU A 146 -18.17 -25.11 33.07
C LEU A 146 -17.57 -25.43 31.70
N VAL A 147 -16.30 -25.06 31.53
CA VAL A 147 -15.58 -25.19 30.26
C VAL A 147 -14.16 -25.68 30.46
N GLN A 148 -13.72 -26.55 29.55
CA GLN A 148 -12.30 -26.86 29.35
C GLN A 148 -11.78 -26.01 28.18
N ARG A 149 -10.63 -25.37 28.36
CA ARG A 149 -9.95 -24.59 27.32
C ARG A 149 -8.82 -25.42 26.74
N SER A 150 -8.74 -25.45 25.42
CA SER A 150 -7.58 -25.97 24.70
C SER A 150 -7.03 -24.88 23.80
N GLU A 151 -5.71 -24.76 23.75
CA GLU A 151 -5.02 -23.76 22.94
C GLU A 151 -4.20 -24.48 21.88
N ALA A 152 -4.37 -24.07 20.63
CA ALA A 152 -3.57 -24.56 19.51
C ALA A 152 -2.98 -23.37 18.77
N VAL A 153 -1.67 -23.42 18.48
CA VAL A 153 -1.02 -22.41 17.66
C VAL A 153 -1.07 -22.90 16.22
N ALA A 154 -1.80 -22.18 15.38
CA ALA A 154 -1.84 -22.43 13.95
C ALA A 154 -1.07 -21.32 13.24
N SER A 155 -0.08 -21.69 12.44
CA SER A 155 0.66 -20.76 11.60
C SER A 155 0.39 -21.07 10.12
N TYR A 156 0.26 -20.01 9.31
CA TYR A 156 0.21 -20.15 7.86
C TYR A 156 0.94 -18.98 7.20
N THR A 157 1.44 -19.24 6.00
CA THR A 157 2.17 -18.25 5.20
C THR A 157 1.29 -17.75 4.08
N VAL A 158 1.30 -16.44 3.84
CA VAL A 158 0.63 -15.79 2.72
C VAL A 158 1.68 -15.22 1.80
N SER A 159 1.70 -15.67 0.55
CA SER A 159 2.52 -15.05 -0.50
C SER A 159 1.72 -13.94 -1.20
N MET A 160 2.27 -12.74 -1.22
CA MET A 160 1.65 -11.56 -1.81
C MET A 160 2.46 -11.06 -3.01
N PRO A 161 1.83 -10.89 -4.20
CA PRO A 161 2.52 -10.36 -5.36
C PRO A 161 2.86 -8.88 -5.18
N ALA A 162 3.96 -8.45 -5.80
CA ALA A 162 4.34 -7.04 -5.91
C ALA A 162 3.30 -6.27 -6.72
N ARG A 163 3.03 -5.03 -6.29
CA ARG A 163 2.16 -4.06 -6.97
C ARG A 163 2.86 -2.71 -6.90
N PRO A 164 3.84 -2.47 -7.79
CA PRO A 164 4.70 -1.30 -7.71
C PRO A 164 3.93 -0.04 -8.12
N PHE A 165 3.19 0.57 -7.18
CA PHE A 165 2.38 1.76 -7.45
C PHE A 165 3.18 3.08 -7.42
N MET A 166 4.43 3.04 -6.96
CA MET A 166 5.32 4.22 -6.86
C MET A 166 6.27 4.36 -8.05
N ASP A 167 6.27 3.39 -8.96
CA ASP A 167 7.12 3.44 -10.14
C ASP A 167 6.56 4.48 -11.12
N ILE A 168 7.45 5.15 -11.83
CA ILE A 168 7.15 6.25 -12.74
C ILE A 168 7.60 5.79 -14.13
N ASN A 169 6.76 5.99 -15.14
CA ASN A 169 7.10 5.62 -16.52
C ASN A 169 7.92 6.74 -17.20
N ASP A 170 8.45 6.47 -18.40
CA ASP A 170 9.27 7.45 -19.11
C ASP A 170 8.48 8.72 -19.51
N GLU A 171 7.17 8.60 -19.74
CA GLU A 171 6.29 9.72 -20.11
C GLU A 171 6.16 10.73 -18.94
N ASP A 172 5.84 10.23 -17.74
CA ASP A 172 5.80 11.01 -16.50
C ASP A 172 7.14 11.69 -16.20
N PHE A 173 8.25 10.99 -16.45
CA PHE A 173 9.59 11.53 -16.27
C PHE A 173 9.86 12.72 -17.19
N GLU A 174 9.42 12.64 -18.46
CA GLU A 174 9.53 13.76 -19.38
C GLU A 174 8.60 14.92 -19.01
N GLU A 175 7.38 14.69 -18.53
CA GLU A 175 6.52 15.75 -17.99
C GLU A 175 7.20 16.50 -16.83
N ILE A 176 7.81 15.76 -15.91
CA ILE A 176 8.59 16.33 -14.80
C ILE A 176 9.77 17.14 -15.32
N ARG A 177 10.48 16.64 -16.33
CA ARG A 177 11.61 17.34 -16.94
C ARG A 177 11.18 18.64 -17.61
N GLU A 178 10.07 18.63 -18.33
CA GLU A 178 9.50 19.80 -18.98
C GLU A 178 9.15 20.90 -17.98
N ILE A 179 8.66 20.56 -16.78
CA ILE A 179 8.41 21.53 -15.71
C ILE A 179 9.70 22.30 -15.37
N PHE A 180 10.83 21.61 -15.22
CA PHE A 180 12.11 22.26 -14.95
C PHE A 180 12.63 23.07 -16.13
N LEU A 181 12.55 22.52 -17.35
CA LEU A 181 12.98 23.21 -18.58
C LEU A 181 12.20 24.50 -18.80
N ASN A 182 10.88 24.48 -18.64
CA ASN A 182 10.01 25.63 -18.76
C ASN A 182 10.35 26.71 -17.72
N TYR A 183 10.64 26.30 -16.48
CA TYR A 183 11.03 27.24 -15.43
C TYR A 183 12.39 27.93 -15.73
N LEU A 184 13.36 27.16 -16.22
CA LEU A 184 14.69 27.69 -16.55
C LEU A 184 14.66 28.62 -17.78
N THR A 185 13.86 28.27 -18.79
CA THR A 185 13.76 29.02 -20.06
C THR A 185 12.77 30.17 -20.02
N ALA A 186 11.83 30.20 -19.06
CA ALA A 186 10.88 31.30 -18.89
C ALA A 186 11.61 32.66 -18.82
N LYS A 187 11.22 33.61 -19.65
CA LYS A 187 11.91 34.91 -19.77
C LYS A 187 11.64 35.82 -18.58
#